data_AF-A0A4Q2YBL2-F1
#
_entry.id   AF-A0A4Q2YBL2-F1
#
_cell.length_a   1.000
_cell.length_b   1.000
_cell.length_c   1.000
_cell.angle_alpha   90.00
_cell.angle_beta   90.00
_cell.angle_gamma   90.00
#
_symmetry.space_group_name_H-M   'P 1'
#
loop_
_entity.id
_entity.type
_entity.pdbx_description
1 polymer ?
#
loop_
_entity_poly.entity_id
_entity_poly.type
_entity_poly.pdbx_seq_one_letter_code
_entity_poly.pdbx_strand_id
1 'polypeptide(L)'
;MGHIGACAANAYMLTVPLVDGVRLIDRTFDWKGTAWLLVMVTAMTGVGLFLGVMMGFPWVMPLCGRINGAPLKVGDRVLVLSGRWRGITARVYEIIIGQGKWELARLDLGPEERAKSGDIFEPYSVLKISSGPA
;
A
#
# COMPACT_ATOMS: atom_id res chain seq x y z
N MET A 1 41.23 -37.58 -3.60
CA MET A 1 41.33 -36.46 -2.62
C MET A 1 40.12 -35.55 -2.83
N GLY A 2 39.00 -35.80 -2.15
CA GLY A 2 37.76 -35.03 -2.42
C GLY A 2 36.66 -35.12 -1.38
N HIS A 3 36.80 -35.96 -0.34
CA HIS A 3 35.74 -36.18 0.65
C HIS A 3 36.02 -35.55 2.03
N ILE A 4 37.22 -35.00 2.27
CA ILE A 4 37.57 -34.40 3.58
C ILE A 4 37.13 -32.93 3.64
N GLY A 5 37.11 -32.22 2.50
CA GLY A 5 36.73 -30.80 2.45
C GLY A 5 35.24 -30.53 2.69
N ALA A 6 34.35 -31.42 2.25
CA ALA A 6 32.90 -31.27 2.44
C ALA A 6 32.47 -31.47 3.90
N CYS A 7 33.11 -32.40 4.62
CA CYS A 7 32.84 -32.61 6.05
C CYS A 7 33.36 -31.45 6.91
N ALA A 8 34.53 -30.88 6.57
CA ALA A 8 35.06 -29.71 7.27
C ALA A 8 34.23 -28.44 7.03
N ALA A 9 33.75 -28.23 5.80
CA ALA A 9 32.88 -27.11 5.46
C ALA A 9 31.50 -27.22 6.15
N ASN A 10 30.89 -28.42 6.18
CA ASN A 10 29.64 -28.63 6.92
C ASN A 10 29.82 -28.47 8.43
N ALA A 11 30.95 -28.94 9.00
CA ALA A 11 31.24 -28.75 10.41
C ALA A 11 31.43 -27.26 10.75
N TYR A 12 32.08 -26.47 9.88
CA TYR A 12 32.24 -25.02 10.08
C TYR A 12 30.91 -24.28 9.94
N MET A 13 30.09 -24.63 8.94
CA MET A 13 28.80 -24.01 8.70
C MET A 13 27.74 -24.36 9.76
N LEU A 14 27.91 -25.48 10.47
CA LEU A 14 27.06 -25.86 11.62
C LEU A 14 27.58 -25.32 12.95
N THR A 15 28.89 -25.13 13.13
CA THR A 15 29.46 -24.67 14.42
C THR A 15 29.51 -23.15 14.54
N VAL A 16 29.74 -22.41 13.45
CA VAL A 16 29.78 -20.94 13.48
C VAL A 16 28.43 -20.31 13.89
N PRO A 17 27.28 -20.67 13.30
CA PRO A 17 25.99 -20.14 13.75
C PRO A 17 25.52 -20.72 15.08
N LEU A 18 26.05 -21.85 15.57
CA LEU A 18 25.72 -22.37 16.90
C LEU A 18 26.46 -21.61 18.01
N VAL A 19 27.75 -21.32 17.81
CA VAL A 19 28.56 -20.57 18.79
C VAL A 19 28.19 -19.09 18.77
N ASP A 20 27.96 -18.50 17.59
CA ASP A 20 27.47 -17.13 17.47
C ASP A 20 25.97 -17.02 17.82
N GLY A 21 25.17 -18.06 17.58
CA GLY A 21 23.77 -18.14 17.98
C GLY A 21 23.59 -18.19 19.50
N VAL A 22 24.41 -18.99 20.21
CA VAL A 22 24.39 -19.03 21.68
C VAL A 22 24.91 -17.73 22.28
N ARG A 23 25.92 -17.08 21.67
CA ARG A 23 26.40 -15.75 22.09
C ARG A 23 25.41 -14.62 21.76
N LEU A 24 24.62 -14.75 20.70
CA LEU A 24 23.52 -13.84 20.38
C LEU A 24 22.44 -13.93 21.45
N ILE A 25 22.12 -15.13 21.94
CA ILE A 25 21.12 -15.35 23.00
C ILE A 25 21.61 -14.80 24.35
N ASP A 26 22.88 -15.00 24.71
CA ASP A 26 23.45 -14.45 25.94
C ASP A 26 23.53 -12.91 25.91
N ARG A 27 23.70 -12.32 24.71
CA ARG A 27 23.76 -10.87 24.50
C ARG A 27 22.40 -10.22 24.32
N THR A 28 21.36 -10.95 23.91
CA THR A 28 19.98 -10.44 23.86
C THR A 28 19.29 -10.43 25.21
N PHE A 29 19.82 -11.14 26.21
CA PHE A 29 19.44 -11.01 27.62
C PHE A 29 20.19 -9.90 28.38
N ASP A 30 21.17 -9.24 27.75
CA ASP A 30 21.61 -7.91 28.19
C ASP A 30 20.54 -6.89 27.78
N TRP A 31 20.11 -6.03 28.70
CA TRP A 31 19.05 -5.04 28.45
C TRP A 31 19.37 -4.14 27.24
N LYS A 32 20.67 -3.91 26.97
CA LYS A 32 21.16 -3.20 25.79
C LYS A 32 20.89 -3.98 24.51
N GLY A 33 21.13 -5.28 24.51
CA GLY A 33 20.84 -6.16 23.36
C GLY A 33 19.34 -6.27 23.09
N THR A 34 18.52 -6.39 24.15
CA THR A 34 17.06 -6.36 24.01
C THR A 34 16.58 -5.03 23.42
N ALA A 35 17.12 -3.90 23.88
CA ALA A 35 16.76 -2.57 23.36
C ALA A 35 17.11 -2.43 21.87
N TRP A 36 18.31 -2.86 21.46
CA TRP A 36 18.71 -2.85 20.04
C TRP A 36 17.84 -3.77 19.19
N LEU A 37 17.48 -4.96 19.68
CA LEU A 37 16.59 -5.86 18.98
C LEU A 37 15.20 -5.24 18.75
N LEU A 38 14.63 -4.59 19.77
CA LEU A 38 13.34 -3.88 19.65
C LEU A 38 13.40 -2.75 18.62
N VAL A 39 14.50 -1.99 18.60
CA VAL A 39 14.71 -0.92 17.60
C VAL A 39 14.76 -1.52 16.19
N MET A 40 15.51 -2.60 15.99
CA MET A 40 15.64 -3.26 14.68
C MET A 40 14.33 -3.86 14.20
N VAL A 41 13.61 -4.57 15.08
CA VAL A 41 12.28 -5.12 14.76
C VAL A 41 11.33 -4.00 14.36
N THR A 42 11.26 -2.92 15.14
CA THR A 42 10.38 -1.78 14.84
C THR A 42 10.74 -1.14 13.50
N ALA A 43 12.03 -0.92 13.25
CA ALA A 43 12.52 -0.36 11.98
C ALA A 43 12.17 -1.27 10.80
N MET A 44 12.42 -2.58 10.91
CA MET A 44 12.10 -3.55 9.87
C MET A 44 10.60 -3.68 9.63
N THR A 45 9.76 -3.61 10.67
CA THR A 45 8.31 -3.59 10.52
C THR A 45 7.87 -2.35 9.74
N GLY A 46 8.42 -1.17 10.06
CA GLY A 46 8.15 0.05 9.31
C GLY A 46 8.51 -0.06 7.83
N VAL A 47 9.71 -0.60 7.53
CA VAL A 47 10.15 -0.85 6.15
C VAL A 47 9.25 -1.86 5.45
N GLY A 48 8.90 -2.97 6.12
CA GLY A 48 8.02 -4.00 5.58
C GLY A 48 6.62 -3.47 5.25
N LEU A 49 6.04 -2.65 6.14
CA LEU A 49 4.76 -1.98 5.89
C LEU A 49 4.85 -1.00 4.72
N PHE A 50 5.90 -0.18 4.66
CA PHE A 50 6.11 0.76 3.57
C PHE A 50 6.21 0.04 2.22
N LEU A 51 7.05 -0.99 2.13
CA LEU A 51 7.20 -1.80 0.92
C LEU A 51 5.91 -2.55 0.58
N GLY A 52 5.23 -3.11 1.57
CA GLY A 52 3.96 -3.79 1.38
C GLY A 52 2.88 -2.89 0.79
N VAL A 53 2.74 -1.66 1.31
CA VAL A 53 1.82 -0.66 0.75
C VAL A 53 2.26 -0.28 -0.66
N MET A 54 3.53 0.06 -0.90
CA MET A 54 3.99 0.49 -2.22
C MET A 54 3.84 -0.60 -3.30
N MET A 55 4.11 -1.86 -2.96
CA MET A 55 3.99 -2.98 -3.89
C MET A 55 2.55 -3.48 -4.04
N GLY A 56 1.74 -3.41 -2.99
CA GLY A 56 0.34 -3.85 -2.99
C GLY A 56 -0.63 -2.83 -3.60
N PHE A 57 -0.34 -1.53 -3.47
CA PHE A 57 -1.21 -0.44 -3.89
C PHE A 57 -1.68 -0.53 -5.36
N PRO A 58 -0.82 -0.84 -6.35
CA PRO A 58 -1.24 -0.97 -7.75
C PRO A 58 -2.29 -2.06 -8.00
N TRP A 59 -2.38 -3.06 -7.13
CA TRP A 59 -3.32 -4.18 -7.25
C TRP A 59 -4.58 -3.94 -6.44
N VAL A 60 -4.44 -3.38 -5.23
CA VAL A 60 -5.56 -3.13 -4.32
C VAL A 60 -6.47 -2.03 -4.85
N MET A 61 -5.91 -0.94 -5.40
CA MET A 61 -6.71 0.20 -5.87
C MET A 61 -7.69 -0.11 -7.01
N PRO A 62 -7.28 -0.79 -8.10
CA PRO A 62 -8.25 -1.22 -9.12
C PRO A 62 -9.31 -2.17 -8.57
N LEU A 63 -8.95 -3.05 -7.62
CA LEU A 63 -9.92 -3.96 -7.02
C LEU A 63 -10.97 -3.19 -6.20
N CYS A 64 -10.54 -2.26 -5.35
CA CYS A 64 -11.44 -1.38 -4.61
C CYS A 64 -12.31 -0.53 -5.55
N GLY A 65 -11.74 0.02 -6.62
CA GLY A 65 -12.49 0.75 -7.64
C GLY A 65 -13.58 -0.10 -8.30
N ARG A 66 -13.26 -1.35 -8.66
CA ARG A 66 -14.24 -2.29 -9.24
C ARG A 66 -15.36 -2.64 -8.26
N ILE A 67 -15.03 -2.88 -7.00
CA ILE A 67 -16.03 -3.14 -5.94
C ILE A 67 -16.97 -1.93 -5.79
N ASN A 68 -16.45 -0.72 -5.93
CA ASN A 68 -17.22 0.51 -5.88
C ASN A 68 -18.01 0.84 -7.16
N GLY A 69 -17.95 -0.02 -8.19
CA GLY A 69 -18.71 0.12 -9.43
C GLY A 69 -17.99 0.81 -10.59
N ALA A 70 -16.66 0.96 -10.53
CA ALA A 70 -15.86 1.35 -11.70
C ALA A 70 -15.95 0.27 -12.81
N PRO A 71 -15.82 0.62 -14.10
CA PRO A 71 -15.43 1.91 -14.65
C PRO A 71 -16.54 2.97 -14.53
N LEU A 72 -16.14 4.22 -14.25
CA LEU A 72 -17.04 5.37 -14.15
C LEU A 72 -17.30 5.97 -15.52
N LYS A 73 -18.48 6.53 -15.73
CA LYS A 73 -18.85 7.23 -16.96
C LYS A 73 -19.34 8.63 -16.65
N VAL A 74 -19.20 9.53 -17.61
CA VAL A 74 -19.83 10.86 -17.54
C VAL A 74 -21.34 10.68 -17.37
N GLY A 75 -21.93 11.44 -16.45
CA GLY A 75 -23.33 11.36 -16.05
C GLY A 75 -23.61 10.44 -14.85
N ASP A 76 -22.67 9.54 -14.48
CA ASP A 76 -22.85 8.66 -13.32
C ASP A 76 -23.01 9.48 -12.03
N ARG A 77 -23.92 9.02 -11.16
CA ARG A 77 -24.10 9.58 -9.82
C ARG A 77 -23.28 8.75 -8.84
N VAL A 78 -22.43 9.43 -8.08
CA VAL A 78 -21.49 8.78 -7.16
C VAL A 78 -21.56 9.40 -5.77
N LEU A 79 -21.31 8.59 -4.74
CA LEU A 79 -21.12 8.99 -3.35
C LEU A 79 -19.62 9.08 -3.06
N VAL A 80 -19.15 10.20 -2.53
CA VAL A 80 -17.75 10.35 -2.11
C VAL A 80 -17.52 9.59 -0.79
N LEU A 81 -16.54 8.69 -0.77
CA LEU A 81 -16.26 7.80 0.37
C LEU A 81 -15.18 8.35 1.32
N SER A 82 -14.31 9.24 0.84
CA SER A 82 -13.16 9.75 1.59
C SER A 82 -12.84 11.21 1.27
N GLY A 83 -12.00 11.84 2.09
CA GLY A 83 -11.57 13.23 1.92
C GLY A 83 -12.60 14.26 2.42
N ARG A 84 -12.39 15.52 2.03
CA ARG A 84 -13.18 16.68 2.51
C ARG A 84 -14.66 16.58 2.17
N TRP A 85 -14.98 15.97 1.03
CA TRP A 85 -16.33 15.88 0.49
C TRP A 85 -17.03 14.56 0.82
N ARG A 86 -16.51 13.80 1.79
CA ARG A 86 -17.05 12.50 2.20
C ARG A 86 -18.54 12.60 2.57
N GLY A 87 -19.33 11.66 2.06
CA GLY A 87 -20.77 11.58 2.29
C GLY A 87 -21.61 12.40 1.30
N ILE A 88 -20.98 13.23 0.46
CA ILE A 88 -21.70 13.99 -0.57
C ILE A 88 -21.91 13.12 -1.81
N THR A 89 -23.09 13.27 -2.41
CA THR A 89 -23.41 12.70 -3.71
C THR A 89 -23.23 13.76 -4.80
N ALA A 90 -22.50 13.42 -5.86
CA ALA A 90 -22.24 14.30 -6.99
C ALA A 90 -22.37 13.54 -8.32
N ARG A 91 -22.38 14.27 -9.44
CA ARG A 91 -22.32 13.66 -10.77
C ARG A 91 -20.92 13.74 -11.34
N VAL A 92 -20.51 12.70 -12.04
CA VAL A 92 -19.31 12.70 -12.87
C VAL A 92 -19.60 13.56 -14.10
N TYR A 93 -18.83 14.62 -14.32
CA TYR A 93 -19.01 15.48 -15.50
C TYR A 93 -17.89 15.29 -16.54
N GLU A 94 -16.73 14.77 -16.13
CA GLU A 94 -15.58 14.55 -16.99
C GLU A 94 -14.76 13.36 -16.47
N ILE A 95 -14.17 12.58 -17.38
CA ILE A 95 -13.17 11.54 -17.06
C ILE A 95 -11.84 11.98 -17.67
N ILE A 96 -10.78 12.00 -16.86
CA ILE A 96 -9.44 12.39 -17.29
C ILE A 96 -8.45 11.26 -16.99
N ILE A 97 -7.29 11.25 -17.65
CA ILE A 97 -6.21 10.31 -17.35
C ILE A 97 -5.18 10.99 -16.45
N GLY A 98 -4.99 10.45 -15.25
CA GLY A 98 -4.00 10.91 -14.29
C GLY A 98 -2.57 10.50 -14.64
N GLN A 99 -1.58 11.01 -13.88
CA GLN A 99 -0.15 10.74 -14.09
C GLN A 99 0.22 9.25 -14.07
N GLY A 100 -0.50 8.45 -13.28
CA GLY A 100 -0.28 7.00 -13.24
C GLY A 100 -0.93 6.22 -14.39
N LYS A 101 -1.51 6.90 -15.40
CA LYS A 101 -2.33 6.32 -16.49
C LYS A 101 -3.64 5.68 -16.03
N TRP A 102 -4.15 6.11 -14.88
CA TRP A 102 -5.44 5.69 -14.35
C TRP A 102 -6.52 6.70 -14.72
N GLU A 103 -7.73 6.23 -14.96
CA GLU A 103 -8.90 7.09 -15.12
C GLU A 103 -9.25 7.75 -13.79
N LEU A 104 -9.43 9.07 -13.81
CA LEU A 104 -9.89 9.89 -12.69
C LEU A 104 -11.23 10.51 -13.06
N ALA A 105 -12.14 10.59 -12.11
CA ALA A 105 -13.45 11.19 -12.29
C ALA A 105 -13.45 12.62 -11.75
N ARG A 106 -13.94 13.58 -12.54
CA ARG A 106 -14.24 14.92 -12.06
C ARG A 106 -15.70 15.04 -11.68
N LEU A 107 -15.96 15.52 -10.47
CA LEU A 107 -17.29 15.59 -9.88
C LEU A 107 -17.82 17.02 -9.90
N ASP A 108 -19.11 17.17 -10.18
CA ASP A 108 -19.78 18.46 -10.14
C ASP A 108 -20.02 18.87 -8.68
N LEU A 109 -19.04 19.56 -8.09
CA LEU A 109 -19.04 20.08 -6.72
C LEU A 109 -19.12 21.61 -6.68
N GLY A 110 -19.36 22.25 -7.82
CA GLY A 110 -19.40 23.70 -7.97
C GLY A 110 -18.13 24.31 -8.59
N PRO A 111 -18.21 25.58 -9.04
CA PRO A 111 -17.18 26.23 -9.84
C PRO A 111 -15.88 26.50 -9.06
N GLU A 112 -15.96 26.74 -7.75
CA GLU A 112 -14.77 26.99 -6.92
C GLU A 112 -13.85 25.77 -6.83
N GLU A 113 -14.44 24.58 -6.70
CA GLU A 113 -13.70 23.32 -6.61
C GLU A 113 -13.04 22.99 -7.92
N ARG A 114 -13.74 23.22 -9.03
CA ARG A 114 -13.21 23.04 -10.37
C ARG A 114 -12.00 23.94 -10.66
N ALA A 115 -12.01 25.18 -10.16
CA ALA A 115 -10.90 26.12 -10.31
C ALA A 115 -9.66 25.70 -9.50
N LYS A 116 -9.85 25.00 -8.38
CA LYS A 116 -8.77 24.53 -7.50
C LYS A 116 -8.38 23.06 -7.73
N SER A 117 -8.99 22.40 -8.72
CA SER A 117 -8.86 20.96 -8.95
C SER A 117 -9.26 20.10 -7.72
N GLY A 118 -10.10 20.64 -6.84
CA GLY A 118 -10.65 19.94 -5.67
C GLY A 118 -11.78 18.96 -6.03
N ASP A 119 -12.10 18.89 -7.33
CA ASP A 119 -13.16 18.10 -7.93
C ASP A 119 -12.68 16.78 -8.54
N ILE A 120 -11.39 16.45 -8.45
CA ILE A 120 -10.78 15.25 -9.04
C ILE A 120 -10.74 14.11 -8.02
N PHE A 121 -11.30 12.96 -8.39
CA PHE A 121 -11.39 11.79 -7.52
C PHE A 121 -10.92 10.51 -8.22
N GLU A 122 -10.25 9.65 -7.46
CA GLU A 122 -9.89 8.31 -7.93
C GLU A 122 -11.08 7.36 -7.81
N PRO A 123 -11.22 6.35 -8.70
CA PRO A 123 -12.40 5.48 -8.71
C PRO A 123 -12.64 4.71 -7.40
N TYR A 124 -11.59 4.41 -6.64
CA TYR A 124 -11.73 3.75 -5.33
C TYR A 124 -12.19 4.69 -4.21
N SER A 125 -12.17 6.01 -4.43
CA SER A 125 -12.58 7.03 -3.44
C SER A 125 -14.05 7.43 -3.55
N VAL A 126 -14.76 6.88 -4.54
CA VAL A 126 -16.19 7.13 -4.79
C VAL A 126 -16.93 5.81 -4.97
N LEU A 127 -18.23 5.79 -4.67
CA LEU A 127 -19.13 4.65 -4.86
C LEU A 127 -20.19 5.02 -5.90
N LYS A 128 -20.33 4.23 -6.96
CA LYS A 128 -21.39 4.43 -7.95
C LYS A 128 -22.75 4.07 -7.36
N ILE A 129 -23.67 5.05 -7.36
CA ILE A 129 -25.03 4.89 -6.86
C ILE A 129 -25.99 4.57 -8.00
N SER A 130 -25.86 5.29 -9.12
CA SER A 130 -26.67 5.06 -10.31
C SER A 130 -25.90 5.43 -11.56
N SER A 131 -26.12 4.69 -12.64
CA SER A 131 -25.63 5.07 -13.96
C SER A 131 -26.36 6.32 -14.46
N GLY A 132 -25.64 7.22 -15.12
CA GLY A 132 -26.25 8.34 -15.84
C GLY A 132 -27.09 7.86 -17.03
N PRO A 133 -28.01 8.70 -17.57
CA PRO A 133 -28.58 8.43 -18.88
C PRO A 133 -27.43 8.29 -19.90
N ALA A 134 -27.41 7.17 -20.61
CA ALA A 134 -26.41 6.83 -21.61
C ALA A 134 -26.38 7.81 -22.79
#